data_AF-A0A1C0A8A1-F1
#
_entry.id   AF-A0A1C0A8A1-F1
#
_cell.length_a   1.000
_cell.length_b   1.000
_cell.length_c   1.000
_cell.angle_alpha   90.00
_cell.angle_beta   90.00
_cell.angle_gamma   90.00
#
_symmetry.space_group_name_H-M   'P 1'
#
loop_
_entity.id
_entity.type
_entity.pdbx_description
1 polymer ?
#
loop_
_entity_poly.entity_id
_entity_poly.type
_entity_poly.pdbx_seq_one_letter_code
_entity_poly.pdbx_strand_id
1 'polypeptide(L)'
;MKSDYELKKATKNDEKRSKQIREGKYIFVQKDEKGRCEIIENHLYKELRDIAPKQQDKVINKLLRINKFCNINYLPKKLEVREIEKEIMKKQEEEMEVIKKEWTKTHDFLELEFKVLDKLVIGLGTTSVFETSILLHHIYGIPYIPGQAIKGVIRNYILLKEFSENQDEKEVDNKDEKSDDEKKKTLEEKAFENDNFRYIFGASKKKDDNQKNPDKNQGNLIFFDAFPKDKYKIEKDVVTPHYGDYYGEENEAPTDDMQPNPINFLVVKDATFKVYIGIKKNTNKEIRTYIEKYFIEAFEYVGIGAKTSLGYGFMQVENLKKSIQNINRGES
;
A
#
# COMPACT_ATOMS: atom_id res chain seq x y z
N MET A 1 -16.59 6.41 -32.08
CA MET A 1 -17.52 7.51 -31.72
C MET A 1 -16.68 8.67 -31.22
N LYS A 2 -16.79 9.85 -31.83
CA LYS A 2 -15.99 11.03 -31.46
C LYS A 2 -16.47 11.53 -30.09
N SER A 3 -15.61 11.49 -29.08
CA SER A 3 -15.82 12.36 -27.92
C SER A 3 -15.64 13.80 -28.38
N ASP A 4 -16.58 14.70 -28.10
CA ASP A 4 -16.50 16.14 -28.40
C ASP A 4 -15.46 16.88 -27.53
N TYR A 5 -14.43 16.16 -27.10
CA TYR A 5 -13.40 16.57 -26.16
C TYR A 5 -12.04 16.51 -26.83
N GLU A 6 -11.27 17.58 -26.69
CA GLU A 6 -9.90 17.68 -27.18
C GLU A 6 -8.97 17.82 -25.97
N LEU A 7 -7.85 17.08 -25.98
CA LEU A 7 -6.76 17.32 -25.06
C LEU A 7 -5.96 18.51 -25.62
N LYS A 8 -5.84 19.59 -24.86
CA LYS A 8 -5.06 20.77 -25.25
C LYS A 8 -4.05 21.14 -24.18
N LYS A 9 -2.92 21.68 -24.62
CA LYS A 9 -1.93 22.27 -23.72
C LYS A 9 -2.46 23.63 -23.27
N ALA A 10 -2.59 23.85 -21.96
CA ALA A 10 -3.12 25.09 -21.39
C ALA A 10 -2.24 26.29 -21.77
N THR A 11 -2.88 27.37 -22.19
CA THR A 11 -2.25 28.65 -22.58
C THR A 11 -2.54 29.72 -21.52
N LYS A 12 -1.79 30.84 -21.50
CA LYS A 12 -1.97 31.94 -20.52
C LYS A 12 -3.40 32.48 -20.40
N ASN A 13 -4.24 32.34 -21.41
CA ASN A 13 -5.61 32.87 -21.42
C ASN A 13 -6.64 31.94 -20.76
N ASP A 14 -6.26 30.70 -20.43
CA ASP A 14 -7.16 29.64 -19.94
C ASP A 14 -7.40 29.70 -18.41
N GLU A 15 -6.82 30.67 -17.70
CA GLU A 15 -6.90 30.81 -16.23
C GLU A 15 -8.29 31.21 -15.68
N LYS A 16 -9.29 31.42 -16.54
CA LYS A 16 -10.45 32.28 -16.21
C LYS A 16 -11.62 31.67 -15.44
N ARG A 17 -11.57 30.43 -14.95
CA ARG A 17 -12.58 29.92 -13.99
C ARG A 17 -11.96 29.08 -12.87
N SER A 18 -11.99 29.66 -11.67
CA SER A 18 -11.82 29.05 -10.34
C SER A 18 -10.47 28.46 -9.88
N LYS A 19 -9.47 28.10 -10.69
CA LYS A 19 -8.14 27.67 -10.17
C LYS A 19 -6.98 27.97 -11.13
N GLN A 20 -5.81 28.32 -10.57
CA GLN A 20 -4.53 28.52 -11.27
C GLN A 20 -4.11 27.24 -12.02
N ILE A 21 -4.42 27.15 -13.31
CA ILE A 21 -3.90 26.10 -14.20
C ILE A 21 -2.54 26.58 -14.71
N ARG A 22 -1.46 25.87 -14.39
CA ARG A 22 -0.11 26.22 -14.89
C ARG A 22 -0.04 26.06 -16.41
N GLU A 23 0.48 27.08 -17.10
CA GLU A 23 0.79 27.05 -18.53
C GLU A 23 1.60 25.79 -18.87
N GLY A 24 1.22 25.10 -19.95
CA GLY A 24 1.93 23.91 -20.39
C GLY A 24 1.37 22.56 -19.91
N LYS A 25 0.42 22.52 -18.97
CA LYS A 25 -0.27 21.28 -18.60
C LYS A 25 -1.36 20.89 -19.60
N TYR A 26 -1.55 19.60 -19.83
CA TYR A 26 -2.66 19.11 -20.65
C TYR A 26 -3.99 19.21 -19.89
N ILE A 27 -4.98 19.83 -20.51
CA ILE A 27 -6.34 20.01 -20.01
C ILE A 27 -7.34 19.44 -21.02
N PHE A 28 -8.46 18.94 -20.50
CA PHE A 28 -9.59 18.55 -21.35
C PHE A 28 -10.47 19.76 -21.61
N VAL A 29 -10.72 20.04 -22.89
CA VAL A 29 -11.63 21.10 -23.31
C VAL A 29 -12.79 20.54 -24.14
N GLN A 30 -13.96 21.15 -24.01
CA GLN A 30 -15.11 20.94 -24.89
C GLN A 30 -15.30 22.18 -25.75
N LYS A 31 -15.59 22.03 -27.04
CA LYS A 31 -16.01 23.17 -27.87
C LYS A 31 -17.49 23.43 -27.63
N ASP A 32 -17.84 24.66 -27.26
CA ASP A 32 -19.24 25.10 -27.25
C ASP A 32 -19.79 25.20 -28.69
N GLU A 33 -21.10 25.39 -28.83
CA GLU A 33 -21.77 25.50 -30.14
C GLU A 33 -21.23 26.65 -31.01
N LYS A 34 -20.48 27.58 -30.41
CA LYS A 34 -19.81 28.72 -31.06
C LYS A 34 -18.31 28.49 -31.30
N GLY A 35 -17.82 27.28 -31.06
CA GLY A 35 -16.42 26.87 -31.26
C GLY A 35 -15.44 27.33 -30.17
N ARG A 36 -15.92 27.94 -29.06
CA ARG A 36 -15.07 28.35 -27.94
C ARG A 36 -14.74 27.14 -27.08
N CYS A 37 -13.49 27.03 -26.67
CA CYS A 37 -13.04 25.94 -25.80
C CYS A 37 -13.42 26.26 -24.34
N GLU A 38 -14.25 25.43 -23.73
CA GLU A 38 -14.56 25.46 -22.31
C GLU A 38 -13.81 24.33 -21.59
N ILE A 39 -13.14 24.67 -20.50
CA ILE A 39 -12.38 23.72 -19.68
C ILE A 39 -13.36 22.85 -18.92
N ILE A 40 -13.14 21.53 -18.96
CA ILE A 40 -13.99 20.58 -18.26
C ILE A 40 -13.29 20.15 -16.98
N GLU A 41 -13.84 20.56 -15.83
CA GLU A 41 -13.28 20.21 -14.52
C GLU A 41 -13.41 18.71 -14.20
N ASN A 42 -14.38 18.00 -14.77
CA ASN A 42 -14.59 16.57 -14.55
C ASN A 42 -14.75 15.82 -15.86
N HIS A 43 -13.72 15.05 -16.23
CA HIS A 43 -13.78 14.16 -17.38
C HIS A 43 -14.50 12.86 -16.99
N LEU A 44 -15.69 12.67 -17.51
CA LEU A 44 -16.36 11.37 -17.51
C LEU A 44 -16.77 11.13 -18.95
N TYR A 45 -16.44 9.96 -19.51
CA TYR A 45 -16.85 9.59 -20.87
C TYR A 45 -18.36 9.83 -21.01
N LYS A 46 -18.77 10.45 -22.13
CA LYS A 46 -20.17 10.86 -22.39
C LYS A 46 -21.13 9.69 -22.16
N GLU A 47 -20.78 8.52 -22.70
CA GLU A 47 -21.52 7.26 -22.53
C GLU A 47 -21.69 6.88 -21.05
N LEU A 48 -20.64 7.04 -20.22
CA LEU A 48 -20.71 6.77 -18.79
C LEU A 48 -21.46 7.86 -18.00
N ARG A 49 -21.42 9.11 -18.45
CA ARG A 49 -22.20 10.22 -17.89
C ARG A 49 -23.69 10.04 -18.15
N ASP A 50 -24.03 9.53 -19.32
CA ASP A 50 -25.42 9.28 -19.74
C ASP A 50 -25.99 8.02 -19.08
N ILE A 51 -25.15 7.01 -18.81
CA ILE A 51 -25.52 5.82 -18.02
C ILE A 51 -25.62 6.13 -16.52
N ALA A 52 -24.83 7.06 -15.99
CA ALA A 52 -24.86 7.44 -14.58
C ALA A 52 -26.13 8.27 -14.26
N PRO A 53 -27.14 7.72 -13.57
CA PRO A 53 -28.39 8.43 -13.34
C PRO A 53 -28.17 9.59 -12.38
N LYS A 54 -28.73 10.77 -12.68
CA LYS A 54 -28.64 12.00 -11.86
C LYS A 54 -29.11 11.84 -10.40
N GLN A 55 -29.84 10.77 -10.06
CA GLN A 55 -30.39 10.50 -8.74
C GLN A 55 -29.74 9.30 -8.01
N GLN A 56 -28.74 8.64 -8.59
CA GLN A 56 -28.10 7.43 -8.02
C GLN A 56 -26.67 7.64 -7.51
N ASP A 57 -26.34 8.83 -7.00
CA ASP A 57 -25.10 9.03 -6.22
C ASP A 57 -24.96 8.02 -5.06
N LYS A 58 -26.06 7.38 -4.64
CA LYS A 58 -26.09 6.28 -3.66
C LYS A 58 -25.64 4.92 -4.21
N VAL A 59 -25.85 4.61 -5.50
CA VAL A 59 -25.58 3.28 -6.08
C VAL A 59 -24.18 3.22 -6.71
N ILE A 60 -23.72 4.35 -7.24
CA ILE A 60 -22.45 4.40 -7.97
C ILE A 60 -21.28 4.53 -6.99
N ASN A 61 -20.28 3.68 -7.17
CA ASN A 61 -19.04 3.70 -6.39
C ASN A 61 -18.22 4.95 -6.74
N LYS A 62 -18.36 5.99 -5.89
CA LYS A 62 -17.76 7.30 -6.11
C LYS A 62 -16.24 7.21 -6.08
N LEU A 63 -15.67 6.37 -5.22
CA LEU A 63 -14.23 6.21 -5.09
C LEU A 63 -13.60 5.53 -6.30
N LEU A 64 -14.23 4.49 -6.85
CA LEU A 64 -13.78 3.89 -8.12
C LEU A 64 -13.85 4.89 -9.28
N ARG A 65 -14.91 5.71 -9.33
CA ARG A 65 -15.01 6.77 -10.33
C ARG A 65 -13.88 7.78 -10.21
N ILE A 66 -13.59 8.17 -8.98
CA ILE A 66 -12.52 9.11 -8.67
C ILE A 66 -11.18 8.55 -9.14
N ASN A 67 -10.88 7.30 -8.77
CA ASN A 67 -9.61 6.67 -9.09
C ASN A 67 -9.41 6.44 -10.61
N LYS A 68 -10.49 6.12 -11.35
CA LYS A 68 -10.39 5.80 -12.77
C LYS A 68 -10.57 6.98 -13.72
N PHE A 69 -11.35 8.00 -13.33
CA PHE A 69 -11.86 8.99 -14.29
C PHE A 69 -11.66 10.45 -13.85
N CYS A 70 -11.44 10.73 -12.56
CA CYS A 70 -11.32 12.13 -12.10
C CYS A 70 -9.87 12.51 -11.79
N ASN A 71 -9.41 13.61 -12.36
CA ASN A 71 -8.11 14.17 -12.00
C ASN A 71 -8.15 14.64 -10.53
N ILE A 72 -7.14 14.24 -9.78
CA ILE A 72 -7.03 14.48 -8.34
C ILE A 72 -7.24 15.95 -7.97
N ASN A 73 -6.84 16.90 -8.83
CA ASN A 73 -6.95 18.33 -8.57
C ASN A 73 -8.40 18.84 -8.43
N TYR A 74 -9.37 18.11 -8.97
CA TYR A 74 -10.79 18.46 -8.94
C TYR A 74 -11.58 17.77 -7.84
N LEU A 75 -10.97 16.84 -7.10
CA LEU A 75 -11.63 16.21 -5.95
C LEU A 75 -11.89 17.22 -4.82
N PRO A 76 -12.92 17.02 -3.99
CA PRO A 76 -13.04 17.76 -2.74
C PRO A 76 -11.80 17.55 -1.87
N LYS A 77 -11.52 18.49 -0.95
CA LYS A 77 -10.35 18.39 -0.05
C LYS A 77 -10.37 17.11 0.79
N LYS A 78 -11.57 16.62 1.11
CA LYS A 78 -11.82 15.49 1.99
C LYS A 78 -13.03 14.70 1.49
N LEU A 79 -12.92 13.38 1.59
CA LEU A 79 -13.98 12.42 1.30
C LEU A 79 -14.15 11.53 2.54
N GLU A 80 -15.38 11.43 3.03
CA GLU A 80 -15.74 10.57 4.15
C GLU A 80 -16.52 9.35 3.65
N VAL A 81 -16.51 8.30 4.46
CA VAL A 81 -17.25 7.05 4.23
C VAL A 81 -18.75 7.34 4.17
N ARG A 82 -19.45 6.79 3.17
CA ARG A 82 -20.92 6.82 3.07
C ARG A 82 -21.49 5.49 3.55
N GLU A 83 -22.81 5.43 3.69
CA GLU A 83 -23.48 4.22 4.18
C GLU A 83 -23.20 2.97 3.33
N ILE A 84 -23.07 3.13 2.01
CA ILE A 84 -22.73 1.99 1.13
C ILE A 84 -21.33 1.44 1.40
N GLU A 85 -20.34 2.29 1.63
CA GLU A 85 -18.99 1.82 1.98
C GLU A 85 -18.97 1.16 3.35
N LYS A 86 -19.76 1.63 4.32
CA LYS A 86 -19.92 0.95 5.62
C LYS A 86 -20.52 -0.45 5.46
N GLU A 87 -21.56 -0.59 4.63
CA GLU A 87 -22.17 -1.89 4.36
C GLU A 87 -21.18 -2.85 3.69
N ILE A 88 -20.37 -2.35 2.75
CA ILE A 88 -19.32 -3.15 2.10
C ILE A 88 -18.28 -3.62 3.12
N MET A 89 -17.76 -2.71 3.97
CA MET A 89 -16.78 -3.07 5.01
C MET A 89 -17.36 -4.12 5.96
N LYS A 90 -18.62 -3.96 6.36
CA LYS A 90 -19.32 -4.95 7.18
C LYS A 90 -19.43 -6.31 6.50
N LYS A 91 -19.78 -6.36 5.21
CA LYS A 91 -19.83 -7.62 4.44
C LYS A 91 -18.48 -8.30 4.33
N GLN A 92 -17.40 -7.54 4.14
CA GLN A 92 -16.03 -8.09 4.12
C GLN A 92 -15.65 -8.73 5.47
N GLU A 93 -16.09 -8.13 6.58
CA GLU A 93 -15.91 -8.74 7.89
C GLU A 93 -16.75 -10.02 8.06
N GLU A 94 -18.02 -10.01 7.65
CA GLU A 94 -18.89 -11.19 7.68
C GLU A 94 -18.33 -12.35 6.83
N GLU A 95 -17.79 -12.06 5.64
CA GLU A 95 -17.10 -13.03 4.78
C GLU A 95 -15.86 -13.63 5.47
N MET A 96 -15.09 -12.81 6.18
CA MET A 96 -13.93 -13.30 6.91
C MET A 96 -14.31 -14.22 8.07
N GLU A 97 -15.38 -13.91 8.79
CA GLU A 97 -15.89 -14.80 9.85
C GLU A 97 -16.35 -16.15 9.30
N VAL A 98 -16.96 -16.19 8.11
CA VAL A 98 -17.29 -17.45 7.43
C VAL A 98 -16.04 -18.25 7.11
N ILE A 99 -15.03 -17.62 6.50
CA ILE A 99 -13.74 -18.27 6.19
C ILE A 99 -13.08 -18.83 7.46
N LYS A 100 -13.03 -18.03 8.53
CA LYS A 100 -12.49 -18.44 9.83
C LYS A 100 -13.20 -19.69 10.33
N LYS A 101 -14.54 -19.69 10.34
CA LYS A 101 -15.38 -20.81 10.78
C LYS A 101 -15.11 -22.08 9.99
N GLU A 102 -15.10 -22.00 8.66
CA GLU A 102 -14.87 -23.15 7.77
C GLU A 102 -13.45 -23.71 7.92
N TRP A 103 -12.47 -22.84 8.17
CA TRP A 103 -11.06 -23.23 8.24
C TRP A 103 -10.58 -23.62 9.64
N THR A 104 -11.43 -23.52 10.67
CA THR A 104 -11.10 -23.86 12.08
C THR A 104 -10.46 -25.24 12.28
N LYS A 105 -10.73 -26.22 11.41
CA LYS A 105 -10.11 -27.56 11.50
C LYS A 105 -8.65 -27.59 11.03
N THR A 106 -8.24 -26.64 10.20
CA THR A 106 -6.94 -26.64 9.50
C THR A 106 -6.05 -25.48 9.91
N HIS A 107 -6.63 -24.34 10.24
CA HIS A 107 -5.94 -23.11 10.59
C HIS A 107 -6.53 -22.48 11.84
N ASP A 108 -5.66 -21.88 12.63
CA ASP A 108 -6.01 -20.85 13.59
C ASP A 108 -5.79 -19.48 12.95
N PHE A 109 -6.39 -18.44 13.53
CA PHE A 109 -6.31 -17.09 12.99
C PHE A 109 -5.77 -16.13 14.03
N LEU A 110 -4.71 -15.41 13.66
CA LEU A 110 -4.28 -14.22 14.39
C LEU A 110 -5.02 -13.02 13.80
N GLU A 111 -5.72 -12.30 14.66
CA GLU A 111 -6.48 -11.10 14.32
C GLU A 111 -5.95 -9.93 15.14
N LEU A 112 -5.53 -8.86 14.45
CA LEU A 112 -5.12 -7.61 15.07
C LEU A 112 -5.75 -6.42 14.36
N GLU A 113 -6.06 -5.39 15.15
CA GLU A 113 -6.58 -4.12 14.67
C GLU A 113 -5.47 -3.07 14.74
N PHE A 114 -5.17 -2.46 13.59
CA PHE A 114 -4.12 -1.46 13.44
C PHE A 114 -4.72 -0.12 13.03
N LYS A 115 -4.52 0.89 13.86
CA LYS A 115 -4.94 2.26 13.59
C LYS A 115 -3.84 3.03 12.87
N VAL A 116 -4.17 3.68 11.76
CA VAL A 116 -3.28 4.64 11.10
C VAL A 116 -3.01 5.83 12.03
N LEU A 117 -1.74 6.13 12.28
CA LEU A 117 -1.35 7.21 13.20
C LEU A 117 -1.59 8.60 12.63
N ASP A 118 -1.11 8.87 11.41
CA ASP A 118 -1.36 10.13 10.70
C ASP A 118 -1.95 9.88 9.31
N LYS A 119 -1.09 9.46 8.37
CA LYS A 119 -1.45 9.30 6.96
C LYS A 119 -0.91 7.99 6.42
N LEU A 120 -1.73 7.31 5.65
CA LEU A 120 -1.36 6.10 4.94
C LEU A 120 -1.45 6.34 3.43
N VAL A 121 -0.39 5.99 2.70
CA VAL A 121 -0.41 6.00 1.25
C VAL A 121 -0.23 4.57 0.74
N ILE A 122 -1.23 4.06 0.04
CA ILE A 122 -1.21 2.71 -0.52
C ILE A 122 -1.24 2.82 -2.04
N GLY A 123 -0.33 2.15 -2.73
CA GLY A 123 -0.36 2.01 -4.19
C GLY A 123 0.13 3.20 -5.00
N LEU A 124 0.97 4.08 -4.43
CA LEU A 124 1.76 5.03 -5.21
C LEU A 124 2.54 4.27 -6.29
N GLY A 125 2.35 4.61 -7.57
CA GLY A 125 2.96 3.92 -8.72
C GLY A 125 2.14 2.78 -9.32
N THR A 126 0.95 2.48 -8.82
CA THR A 126 0.02 1.56 -9.49
C THR A 126 -0.59 2.21 -10.72
N THR A 127 -0.79 1.44 -11.79
CA THR A 127 -1.34 1.92 -13.07
C THR A 127 -2.73 2.52 -12.86
N SER A 128 -2.78 3.84 -12.89
CA SER A 128 -3.99 4.65 -12.86
C SER A 128 -3.87 5.67 -13.98
N VAL A 129 -5.00 6.19 -14.45
CA VAL A 129 -5.04 7.28 -15.43
C VAL A 129 -4.25 8.52 -14.93
N PHE A 130 -4.00 8.60 -13.62
CA PHE A 130 -3.17 9.60 -12.95
C PHE A 130 -2.09 8.92 -12.10
N GLU A 131 -0.84 9.40 -12.18
CA GLU A 131 0.37 8.91 -11.46
C GLU A 131 0.25 8.98 -9.91
N THR A 132 -0.81 9.59 -9.38
CA THR A 132 -1.03 9.85 -7.96
C THR A 132 -2.29 9.17 -7.43
N SER A 133 -2.41 7.88 -7.73
CA SER A 133 -3.53 7.04 -7.30
C SER A 133 -3.42 6.60 -5.84
N ILE A 134 -4.59 6.23 -5.31
CA ILE A 134 -4.74 5.46 -4.08
C ILE A 134 -5.17 4.05 -4.46
N LEU A 135 -4.61 3.04 -3.80
CA LEU A 135 -5.03 1.67 -4.00
C LEU A 135 -6.43 1.47 -3.41
N LEU A 136 -7.40 1.28 -4.30
CA LEU A 136 -8.76 0.88 -3.97
C LEU A 136 -9.00 -0.54 -4.45
N HIS A 137 -9.80 -1.30 -3.70
CA HIS A 137 -10.24 -2.60 -4.15
C HIS A 137 -11.07 -2.44 -5.43
N HIS A 138 -10.70 -3.16 -6.48
CA HIS A 138 -11.22 -2.96 -7.84
C HIS A 138 -12.74 -3.16 -7.98
N ILE A 139 -13.32 -4.00 -7.12
CA ILE A 139 -14.77 -4.28 -7.07
C ILE A 139 -15.47 -3.33 -6.08
N TYR A 140 -14.87 -3.15 -4.91
CA TYR A 140 -15.53 -2.55 -3.74
C TYR A 140 -15.28 -1.05 -3.61
N GLY A 141 -14.23 -0.53 -4.26
CA GLY A 141 -13.85 0.88 -4.23
C GLY A 141 -13.44 1.43 -2.88
N ILE A 142 -13.30 0.60 -1.86
CA ILE A 142 -12.75 0.98 -0.56
C ILE A 142 -11.23 0.81 -0.58
N PRO A 143 -10.46 1.64 0.16
CA PRO A 143 -9.04 1.40 0.33
C PRO A 143 -8.82 0.07 1.04
N TYR A 144 -7.72 -0.61 0.71
CA TYR A 144 -7.34 -1.87 1.36
C TYR A 144 -5.82 -2.02 1.34
N ILE A 145 -5.29 -2.81 2.28
CA ILE A 145 -3.88 -3.18 2.31
C ILE A 145 -3.77 -4.60 1.77
N PRO A 146 -3.05 -4.83 0.66
CA PRO A 146 -2.88 -6.18 0.12
C PRO A 146 -2.14 -7.10 1.10
N GLY A 147 -2.56 -8.36 1.19
CA GLY A 147 -1.90 -9.41 1.98
C GLY A 147 -0.42 -9.58 1.61
N GLN A 148 -0.08 -9.37 0.33
CA GLN A 148 1.32 -9.36 -0.13
C GLN A 148 2.14 -8.20 0.47
N ALA A 149 1.55 -7.02 0.66
CA ALA A 149 2.23 -5.88 1.27
C ALA A 149 2.46 -6.15 2.76
N ILE A 150 1.47 -6.74 3.43
CA ILE A 150 1.57 -7.19 4.82
C ILE A 150 2.70 -8.22 4.96
N LYS A 151 2.70 -9.27 4.12
CA LYS A 151 3.77 -10.27 4.07
C LYS A 151 5.14 -9.62 3.87
N GLY A 152 5.24 -8.67 2.93
CA GLY A 152 6.47 -7.97 2.59
C GLY A 152 7.05 -7.16 3.74
N VAL A 153 6.21 -6.36 4.44
CA VAL A 153 6.63 -5.54 5.59
C VAL A 153 7.15 -6.43 6.73
N ILE A 154 6.44 -7.49 7.08
CA ILE A 154 6.85 -8.39 8.17
C ILE A 154 8.13 -9.13 7.80
N ARG A 155 8.20 -9.63 6.56
CA ARG A 155 9.40 -10.30 6.04
C ARG A 155 10.61 -9.37 6.13
N ASN A 156 10.47 -8.12 5.68
CA ASN A 156 11.54 -7.13 5.71
C ASN A 156 11.96 -6.79 7.15
N TYR A 157 11.00 -6.63 8.06
CA TYR A 157 11.29 -6.37 9.46
C TYR A 157 12.12 -7.51 10.09
N ILE A 158 11.71 -8.77 9.86
CA ILE A 158 12.46 -9.93 10.34
C ILE A 158 13.86 -10.00 9.72
N LEU A 159 13.99 -9.74 8.40
CA LEU A 159 15.28 -9.71 7.71
C LEU A 159 16.24 -8.71 8.37
N LEU A 160 15.76 -7.50 8.63
CA LEU A 160 16.57 -6.46 9.26
C LEU A 160 16.87 -6.81 10.72
N LYS A 161 15.86 -7.17 11.51
CA LYS A 161 16.05 -7.38 12.95
C LYS A 161 16.95 -8.58 13.28
N GLU A 162 16.71 -9.72 12.67
CA GLU A 162 17.38 -10.97 13.06
C GLU A 162 18.67 -11.25 12.29
N PHE A 163 18.81 -10.69 11.10
CA PHE A 163 19.93 -11.04 10.22
C PHE A 163 20.90 -9.88 9.98
N SER A 164 20.56 -8.64 10.36
CA SER A 164 21.49 -7.51 10.24
C SER A 164 22.56 -7.47 11.35
N GLU A 165 22.25 -7.98 12.54
CA GLU A 165 23.10 -7.84 13.74
C GLU A 165 24.33 -8.77 13.78
N ASN A 166 24.55 -9.63 12.77
CA ASN A 166 25.82 -10.36 12.61
C ASN A 166 26.90 -9.51 11.89
N GLN A 167 27.03 -8.25 12.28
CA GLN A 167 28.21 -7.43 12.01
C GLN A 167 28.95 -7.20 13.33
N ASP A 168 29.42 -8.28 13.96
CA ASP A 168 30.44 -8.14 14.99
C ASP A 168 31.69 -7.52 14.36
N GLU A 169 31.85 -6.23 14.60
CA GLU A 169 33.09 -5.58 15.02
C GLU A 169 34.34 -6.46 14.97
N LYS A 170 34.98 -6.51 13.80
CA LYS A 170 36.44 -6.50 13.67
C LYS A 170 36.84 -5.63 12.48
N GLU A 171 36.44 -4.36 12.51
CA GLU A 171 37.31 -3.32 11.96
C GLU A 171 38.42 -3.08 12.99
N VAL A 172 39.46 -3.92 12.94
CA VAL A 172 40.79 -3.43 13.26
C VAL A 172 41.42 -3.14 11.92
N ASP A 173 41.57 -1.86 11.62
CA ASP A 173 42.47 -1.32 10.60
C ASP A 173 43.79 -2.07 10.66
N ASN A 174 43.98 -3.02 9.76
CA ASN A 174 45.28 -3.43 9.26
C ASN A 174 45.08 -3.76 7.78
N LYS A 175 45.24 -2.72 6.96
CA LYS A 175 45.68 -2.90 5.59
C LYS A 175 47.00 -3.66 5.68
N ASP A 176 46.97 -4.95 5.41
CA ASP A 176 47.94 -5.64 4.57
C ASP A 176 47.67 -7.15 4.56
N GLU A 177 47.85 -7.73 3.37
CA GLU A 177 47.96 -9.17 3.07
C GLU A 177 46.67 -9.99 2.82
N LYS A 178 46.37 -10.10 1.51
CA LYS A 178 45.85 -11.28 0.79
C LYS A 178 45.51 -12.52 1.63
N SER A 179 44.22 -12.84 1.74
CA SER A 179 43.73 -14.23 1.77
C SER A 179 42.21 -14.30 1.51
N ASP A 180 41.86 -15.19 0.58
CA ASP A 180 40.58 -15.85 0.29
C ASP A 180 39.26 -15.04 0.11
N ASP A 181 38.72 -15.16 -1.11
CA ASP A 181 37.39 -14.75 -1.57
C ASP A 181 36.24 -15.46 -0.80
N GLU A 182 36.03 -15.16 0.48
CA GLU A 182 34.76 -15.50 1.14
C GLU A 182 33.67 -14.52 0.69
N LYS A 183 32.83 -14.94 -0.26
CA LYS A 183 31.60 -14.21 -0.62
C LYS A 183 30.74 -14.01 0.63
N LYS A 184 30.72 -12.79 1.17
CA LYS A 184 29.85 -12.40 2.29
C LYS A 184 28.38 -12.61 1.88
N LYS A 185 27.71 -13.56 2.53
CA LYS A 185 26.29 -13.88 2.28
C LYS A 185 25.40 -12.66 2.53
N THR A 186 24.45 -12.44 1.63
CA THR A 186 23.40 -11.41 1.78
C THR A 186 22.48 -11.73 2.97
N LEU A 187 21.74 -10.73 3.46
CA LEU A 187 20.73 -10.94 4.52
C LEU A 187 19.69 -11.99 4.14
N GLU A 188 19.26 -11.99 2.87
CA GLU A 188 18.30 -12.98 2.37
C GLU A 188 18.87 -14.40 2.35
N GLU A 189 20.15 -14.56 1.98
CA GLU A 189 20.81 -15.87 2.01
C GLU A 189 20.93 -16.42 3.44
N LYS A 190 21.29 -15.56 4.42
CA LYS A 190 21.28 -15.94 5.84
C LYS A 190 19.87 -16.34 6.32
N ALA A 191 18.84 -15.59 5.90
CA ALA A 191 17.47 -15.89 6.27
C ALA A 191 16.94 -17.19 5.63
N PHE A 192 17.39 -17.54 4.43
CA PHE A 192 17.04 -18.81 3.79
C PHE A 192 17.75 -20.02 4.40
N GLU A 193 18.71 -19.83 5.31
CA GLU A 193 19.31 -20.89 6.13
C GLU A 193 18.52 -21.13 7.43
N ASN A 194 17.67 -20.18 7.84
CA ASN A 194 16.86 -20.27 9.04
C ASN A 194 15.53 -20.99 8.80
N ASP A 195 15.31 -22.11 9.49
CA ASP A 195 14.12 -22.94 9.29
C ASP A 195 12.81 -22.24 9.67
N ASN A 196 12.80 -21.38 10.70
CA ASN A 196 11.61 -20.61 11.09
C ASN A 196 11.22 -19.61 9.99
N PHE A 197 12.19 -18.89 9.43
CA PHE A 197 11.96 -17.95 8.33
C PHE A 197 11.39 -18.66 7.09
N ARG A 198 11.99 -19.80 6.71
CA ARG A 198 11.51 -20.63 5.59
C ARG A 198 10.11 -21.18 5.86
N TYR A 199 9.84 -21.63 7.07
CA TYR A 199 8.51 -22.12 7.48
C TYR A 199 7.44 -21.05 7.30
N ILE A 200 7.77 -19.80 7.66
CA ILE A 200 6.83 -18.68 7.62
C ILE A 200 6.58 -18.20 6.18
N PHE A 201 7.64 -17.86 5.45
CA PHE A 201 7.52 -17.15 4.17
C PHE A 201 7.65 -18.04 2.92
N GLY A 202 8.23 -19.23 3.09
CA GLY A 202 8.70 -20.09 2.00
C GLY A 202 10.05 -19.62 1.46
N ALA A 203 10.84 -20.56 0.94
CA ALA A 203 12.11 -20.28 0.28
C ALA A 203 12.54 -21.46 -0.59
N SER A 204 13.40 -21.18 -1.58
CA SER A 204 14.16 -22.19 -2.31
C SER A 204 15.63 -22.04 -1.93
N LYS A 205 16.27 -23.09 -1.39
CA LYS A 205 17.74 -23.10 -1.31
C LYS A 205 18.31 -23.10 -2.73
N LYS A 206 19.43 -22.39 -2.94
CA LYS A 206 20.22 -22.53 -4.16
C LYS A 206 20.73 -23.98 -4.24
N LYS A 207 20.86 -24.52 -5.46
CA LYS A 207 21.38 -25.87 -5.66
C LYS A 207 22.79 -25.95 -5.09
N ASP A 208 23.04 -26.91 -4.20
CA ASP A 208 24.36 -27.52 -4.13
C ASP A 208 24.53 -28.41 -5.37
N ASP A 209 25.71 -28.37 -5.99
CA ASP A 209 26.02 -29.13 -7.23
C ASP A 209 25.79 -30.65 -7.07
N ASN A 210 25.64 -31.14 -5.83
CA ASN A 210 25.40 -32.54 -5.48
C ASN A 210 23.93 -32.89 -5.14
N GLN A 211 22.98 -31.95 -5.13
CA GLN A 211 21.57 -32.23 -4.80
C GLN A 211 20.67 -32.26 -6.05
N LYS A 212 20.11 -33.44 -6.36
CA LYS A 212 19.22 -33.69 -7.51
C LYS A 212 17.89 -32.94 -7.45
N ASN A 213 17.44 -32.48 -6.28
CA ASN A 213 16.22 -31.70 -6.12
C ASN A 213 16.48 -30.46 -5.24
N PRO A 214 16.05 -29.26 -5.66
CA PRO A 214 16.15 -28.08 -4.82
C PRO A 214 15.24 -28.23 -3.60
N ASP A 215 15.80 -27.98 -2.40
CA ASP A 215 15.04 -27.91 -1.15
C ASP A 215 14.14 -26.65 -1.16
N LYS A 216 12.94 -26.84 -1.71
CA LYS A 216 11.88 -25.83 -1.87
C LYS A 216 10.81 -26.05 -0.81
N ASN A 217 10.51 -24.99 -0.06
CA ASN A 217 9.43 -24.98 0.92
C ASN A 217 8.43 -23.86 0.60
N GLN A 218 7.13 -24.16 0.72
CA GLN A 218 6.05 -23.19 0.68
C GLN A 218 5.85 -22.59 2.08
N GLY A 219 5.62 -21.28 2.16
CA GLY A 219 5.28 -20.64 3.43
C GLY A 219 3.97 -21.18 4.00
N ASN A 220 3.92 -21.36 5.32
CA ASN A 220 2.77 -21.95 6.02
C ASN A 220 1.80 -20.91 6.59
N LEU A 221 2.05 -19.62 6.36
CA LEU A 221 1.13 -18.55 6.74
C LEU A 221 0.37 -18.03 5.52
N ILE A 222 -0.91 -17.73 5.75
CA ILE A 222 -1.80 -17.10 4.77
C ILE A 222 -2.04 -15.67 5.23
N PHE A 223 -1.55 -14.71 4.45
CA PHE A 223 -1.74 -13.27 4.70
C PHE A 223 -2.96 -12.79 3.91
N PHE A 224 -4.02 -12.41 4.60
CA PHE A 224 -5.23 -11.91 3.97
C PHE A 224 -5.12 -10.41 3.67
N ASP A 225 -5.91 -9.95 2.70
CA ASP A 225 -6.11 -8.53 2.46
C ASP A 225 -6.79 -7.88 3.68
N ALA A 226 -6.32 -6.70 4.08
CA ALA A 226 -6.87 -5.98 5.21
C ALA A 226 -7.74 -4.82 4.74
N PHE A 227 -8.98 -4.79 5.23
CA PHE A 227 -9.94 -3.74 4.96
C PHE A 227 -10.11 -2.83 6.18
N PRO A 228 -10.51 -1.56 5.98
CA PRO A 228 -10.89 -0.68 7.08
C PRO A 228 -12.10 -1.26 7.80
N LYS A 229 -12.10 -1.14 9.12
CA LYS A 229 -13.11 -1.70 10.02
C LYS A 229 -14.44 -0.93 9.93
N ASP A 230 -14.41 0.36 10.25
CA ASP A 230 -15.63 1.15 10.43
C ASP A 230 -15.64 2.44 9.59
N LYS A 231 -14.50 3.14 9.54
CA LYS A 231 -14.37 4.45 8.94
C LYS A 231 -12.98 4.66 8.36
N TYR A 232 -12.90 5.61 7.45
CA TYR A 232 -11.67 6.19 6.91
C TYR A 232 -11.99 7.55 6.27
N LYS A 233 -10.96 8.35 6.05
CA LYS A 233 -11.02 9.61 5.30
C LYS A 233 -10.02 9.54 4.16
N ILE A 234 -10.42 9.98 2.98
CA ILE A 234 -9.49 10.21 1.88
C ILE A 234 -9.29 11.72 1.75
N GLU A 235 -8.05 12.15 1.92
CA GLU A 235 -7.65 13.56 1.82
C GLU A 235 -6.59 13.73 0.74
N LYS A 236 -6.48 14.95 0.21
CA LYS A 236 -5.34 15.32 -0.64
C LYS A 236 -4.17 15.72 0.23
N ASP A 237 -3.00 15.26 -0.16
CA ASP A 237 -1.73 15.75 0.36
C ASP A 237 -0.83 16.19 -0.79
N VAL A 238 0.19 16.98 -0.46
CA VAL A 238 1.13 17.54 -1.42
C VAL A 238 2.56 17.27 -0.97
N VAL A 239 3.39 16.81 -1.89
CA VAL A 239 4.84 16.79 -1.71
C VAL A 239 5.42 17.68 -2.79
N THR A 240 6.35 18.53 -2.39
CA THR A 240 6.99 19.51 -3.26
C THR A 240 8.48 19.21 -3.32
N PRO A 241 8.94 18.28 -4.20
CA PRO A 241 10.36 18.13 -4.45
C PRO A 241 10.94 19.47 -4.93
N HIS A 242 12.07 19.84 -4.33
CA HIS A 242 12.85 21.03 -4.71
C HIS A 242 13.95 20.68 -5.73
N TYR A 243 14.47 19.44 -5.72
CA TYR A 243 15.55 19.00 -6.60
C TYR A 243 15.13 17.78 -7.43
N GLY A 244 14.06 17.93 -8.24
CA GLY A 244 13.56 16.82 -9.07
C GLY A 244 14.61 16.29 -10.05
N ASP A 245 15.42 17.20 -10.62
CA ASP A 245 16.40 16.92 -11.67
C ASP A 245 17.68 16.28 -11.12
N TYR A 246 18.04 16.56 -9.86
CA TYR A 246 19.15 15.90 -9.15
C TYR A 246 18.87 14.41 -8.86
N TYR A 247 17.62 14.07 -8.54
CA TYR A 247 17.21 12.69 -8.29
C TYR A 247 16.69 11.97 -9.55
N GLY A 248 16.66 12.65 -10.69
CA GLY A 248 16.24 12.13 -12.00
C GLY A 248 17.39 11.56 -12.83
N GLU A 249 17.10 11.16 -14.07
CA GLU A 249 18.10 10.59 -14.99
C GLU A 249 19.20 11.57 -15.41
N GLU A 250 18.98 12.88 -15.26
CA GLU A 250 19.89 13.92 -15.71
C GLU A 250 21.05 14.20 -14.73
N ASN A 251 20.95 13.78 -13.46
CA ASN A 251 22.04 13.85 -12.46
C ASN A 251 22.71 15.27 -12.36
N GLU A 252 21.95 16.33 -12.61
CA GLU A 252 22.45 17.70 -12.53
C GLU A 252 22.64 18.14 -11.07
N ALA A 253 23.74 18.85 -10.78
CA ALA A 253 24.04 19.30 -9.42
C ALA A 253 22.88 20.15 -8.86
N PRO A 254 22.48 19.96 -7.59
CA PRO A 254 21.35 20.67 -7.03
C PRO A 254 21.72 22.15 -6.89
N THR A 255 20.92 23.03 -7.49
CA THR A 255 21.09 24.48 -7.40
C THR A 255 19.91 25.10 -6.64
N ASP A 256 20.15 26.14 -5.84
CA ASP A 256 19.13 26.77 -4.99
C ASP A 256 18.03 27.53 -5.77
N ASP A 257 18.14 27.60 -7.09
CA ASP A 257 17.19 28.23 -8.01
C ASP A 257 16.20 27.24 -8.66
N MET A 258 16.28 25.94 -8.35
CA MET A 258 15.35 24.93 -8.87
C MET A 258 13.91 25.17 -8.39
N GLN A 259 12.96 25.15 -9.33
CA GLN A 259 11.56 25.49 -9.03
C GLN A 259 10.84 24.35 -8.29
N PRO A 260 10.08 24.67 -7.21
CA PRO A 260 9.26 23.68 -6.53
C PRO A 260 8.18 23.12 -7.47
N ASN A 261 8.09 21.79 -7.55
CA ASN A 261 7.06 21.10 -8.32
C ASN A 261 6.04 20.39 -7.40
N PRO A 262 4.91 21.01 -7.05
CA PRO A 262 3.93 20.39 -6.15
C PRO A 262 3.23 19.20 -6.81
N ILE A 263 3.40 18.02 -6.21
CA ILE A 263 2.76 16.78 -6.62
C ILE A 263 1.66 16.45 -5.62
N ASN A 264 0.41 16.54 -6.05
CA ASN A 264 -0.77 16.19 -5.24
C ASN A 264 -1.04 14.68 -5.32
N PHE A 265 -1.22 14.02 -4.17
CA PHE A 265 -1.62 12.61 -4.08
C PHE A 265 -2.68 12.39 -2.99
N LEU A 266 -3.34 11.23 -3.02
CA LEU A 266 -4.38 10.87 -2.07
C LEU A 266 -3.81 10.08 -0.90
N VAL A 267 -4.30 10.38 0.31
CA VAL A 267 -3.91 9.70 1.55
C VAL A 267 -5.14 9.22 2.31
N VAL A 268 -5.00 8.08 2.99
CA VAL A 268 -5.98 7.55 3.93
C VAL A 268 -5.66 8.06 5.34
N LYS A 269 -6.65 8.59 6.04
CA LYS A 269 -6.57 9.01 7.45
C LYS A 269 -7.71 8.42 8.27
N ASP A 270 -7.57 8.46 9.60
CA ASP A 270 -8.62 8.09 10.57
C ASP A 270 -9.25 6.72 10.26
N ALA A 271 -8.37 5.76 9.94
CA ALA A 271 -8.73 4.41 9.54
C ALA A 271 -8.09 3.39 10.49
N THR A 272 -8.88 2.42 10.91
CA THR A 272 -8.42 1.23 11.61
C THR A 272 -8.60 0.04 10.67
N PHE A 273 -7.53 -0.69 10.39
CA PHE A 273 -7.54 -1.89 9.54
C PHE A 273 -7.57 -3.14 10.41
N LYS A 274 -8.44 -4.09 10.08
CA LYS A 274 -8.43 -5.44 10.64
C LYS A 274 -7.55 -6.32 9.78
N VAL A 275 -6.49 -6.87 10.37
CA VAL A 275 -5.55 -7.75 9.68
C VAL A 275 -5.70 -9.17 10.20
N TYR A 276 -5.78 -10.12 9.26
CA TYR A 276 -5.93 -11.53 9.54
C TYR A 276 -4.75 -12.31 8.97
N ILE A 277 -4.21 -13.22 9.78
CA ILE A 277 -3.21 -14.20 9.37
C ILE A 277 -3.73 -15.60 9.69
N GLY A 278 -3.85 -16.44 8.67
CA GLY A 278 -4.12 -17.86 8.83
C GLY A 278 -2.83 -18.60 9.17
N ILE A 279 -2.81 -19.28 10.31
CA ILE A 279 -1.69 -20.07 10.83
C ILE A 279 -2.12 -21.53 10.86
N LYS A 280 -1.36 -22.44 10.24
CA LYS A 280 -1.69 -23.86 10.25
C LYS A 280 -1.75 -24.41 11.69
N LYS A 281 -2.75 -25.22 12.02
CA LYS A 281 -2.97 -25.71 13.40
C LYS A 281 -1.75 -26.38 14.04
N ASN A 282 -0.99 -27.14 13.26
CA ASN A 282 0.20 -27.86 13.75
C ASN A 282 1.47 -26.98 13.82
N THR A 283 1.36 -25.66 13.69
CA THR A 283 2.49 -24.75 13.93
C THR A 283 2.86 -24.75 15.42
N ASN A 284 4.15 -25.01 15.71
CA ASN A 284 4.70 -24.99 17.07
C ASN A 284 4.46 -23.63 17.75
N LYS A 285 4.20 -23.66 19.06
CA LYS A 285 3.98 -22.51 19.94
C LYS A 285 5.10 -21.46 19.83
N GLU A 286 6.36 -21.87 19.73
CA GLU A 286 7.49 -20.94 19.57
C GLU A 286 7.36 -20.09 18.30
N ILE A 287 7.00 -20.71 17.18
CA ILE A 287 6.79 -20.02 15.90
C ILE A 287 5.58 -19.09 15.99
N ARG A 288 4.52 -19.46 16.73
CA ARG A 288 3.35 -18.58 16.94
C ARG A 288 3.72 -17.31 17.70
N THR A 289 4.41 -17.46 18.83
CA THR A 289 4.91 -16.33 19.62
C THR A 289 5.85 -15.45 18.80
N TYR A 290 6.71 -16.07 18.00
CA TYR A 290 7.58 -15.39 17.04
C TYR A 290 6.74 -14.53 16.08
N ILE A 291 5.78 -15.13 15.37
CA ILE A 291 4.91 -14.42 14.41
C ILE A 291 4.19 -13.24 15.08
N GLU A 292 3.56 -13.45 16.23
CA GLU A 292 2.81 -12.40 16.94
C GLU A 292 3.70 -11.21 17.29
N LYS A 293 4.90 -11.46 17.83
CA LYS A 293 5.87 -10.43 18.20
C LYS A 293 6.29 -9.58 16.99
N TYR A 294 6.86 -10.20 15.95
CA TYR A 294 7.34 -9.44 14.79
C TYR A 294 6.20 -8.78 14.02
N PHE A 295 4.98 -9.31 14.12
CA PHE A 295 3.83 -8.71 13.48
C PHE A 295 3.43 -7.38 14.12
N ILE A 296 3.37 -7.32 15.46
CA ILE A 296 3.14 -6.06 16.18
C ILE A 296 4.26 -5.08 15.87
N GLU A 297 5.51 -5.52 16.03
CA GLU A 297 6.69 -4.67 15.86
C GLU A 297 6.85 -4.16 14.41
N ALA A 298 6.57 -4.97 13.39
CA ALA A 298 6.72 -4.54 12.00
C ALA A 298 5.80 -3.38 11.62
N PHE A 299 4.55 -3.40 12.11
CA PHE A 299 3.58 -2.33 11.85
C PHE A 299 3.88 -1.05 12.65
N GLU A 300 4.45 -1.20 13.85
CA GLU A 300 4.84 -0.07 14.70
C GLU A 300 6.15 0.60 14.26
N TYR A 301 7.14 -0.16 13.77
CA TYR A 301 8.48 0.36 13.50
C TYR A 301 8.84 0.57 12.03
N VAL A 302 8.22 -0.13 11.08
CA VAL A 302 8.57 -0.01 9.65
C VAL A 302 7.59 0.89 8.90
N GLY A 303 6.31 0.84 9.28
CA GLY A 303 5.22 1.42 8.51
C GLY A 303 4.91 0.63 7.23
N ILE A 304 3.69 0.77 6.72
CA ILE A 304 3.20 0.06 5.54
C ILE A 304 2.75 1.03 4.45
N GLY A 305 3.01 0.67 3.19
CA GLY A 305 2.67 1.48 2.03
C GLY A 305 3.86 2.29 1.53
N ALA A 306 3.59 3.44 0.93
CA ALA A 306 4.60 4.29 0.30
C ALA A 306 4.95 5.50 1.17
N LYS A 307 6.13 6.07 0.93
CA LYS A 307 6.68 7.24 1.65
C LYS A 307 6.85 7.00 3.16
N THR A 308 7.17 5.77 3.57
CA THR A 308 7.43 5.43 4.99
C THR A 308 8.59 6.21 5.59
N SER A 309 9.64 6.50 4.80
CA SER A 309 10.77 7.36 5.21
C SER A 309 10.35 8.80 5.56
N LEU A 310 9.19 9.26 5.10
CA LEU A 310 8.63 10.58 5.40
C LEU A 310 7.58 10.52 6.52
N GLY A 311 7.44 9.39 7.22
CA GLY A 311 6.49 9.23 8.33
C GLY A 311 5.10 8.72 7.93
N TYR A 312 4.88 8.33 6.67
CA TYR A 312 3.60 7.76 6.24
C TYR A 312 3.50 6.27 6.57
N GLY A 313 2.29 5.79 6.81
CA GLY A 313 2.01 4.36 6.90
C GLY A 313 2.29 3.71 8.25
N PHE A 314 2.73 4.47 9.27
CA PHE A 314 2.87 3.97 10.62
C PHE A 314 1.51 3.71 11.27
N MET A 315 1.41 2.59 11.98
CA MET A 315 0.19 2.15 12.63
C MET A 315 0.46 1.67 14.05
N GLN A 316 -0.57 1.74 14.89
CA GLN A 316 -0.51 1.23 16.26
C GLN A 316 -1.62 0.20 16.49
N VAL A 317 -1.32 -0.84 17.28
CA VAL A 317 -2.31 -1.86 17.63
C VAL A 317 -3.33 -1.31 18.63
N GLU A 318 -4.64 -1.46 18.34
CA GLU A 318 -5.71 -1.04 19.26
C GLU A 318 -6.20 -2.17 20.20
N ASN A 319 -6.04 -3.45 19.85
CA ASN A 319 -6.72 -4.57 20.55
C ASN A 319 -5.83 -5.76 20.99
N LEU A 320 -4.64 -5.49 21.55
CA LEU A 320 -3.70 -6.53 22.02
C LEU A 320 -4.32 -7.55 23.02
N LYS A 321 -5.30 -7.14 23.82
CA LYS A 321 -5.82 -7.93 24.95
C LYS A 321 -6.84 -9.03 24.59
N LYS A 322 -7.54 -8.94 23.47
CA LYS A 322 -8.59 -9.91 23.08
C LYS A 322 -8.05 -11.15 22.39
N SER A 323 -6.98 -11.01 21.59
CA SER A 323 -6.40 -12.11 20.81
C SER A 323 -5.71 -13.15 21.71
N ILE A 324 -5.07 -12.70 22.80
CA ILE A 324 -4.43 -13.58 23.81
C ILE A 324 -5.45 -14.46 24.55
N GLN A 325 -6.67 -13.95 24.82
CA GLN A 325 -7.71 -14.71 25.52
C GLN A 325 -8.33 -15.83 24.66
N ASN A 326 -8.39 -15.67 23.33
CA ASN A 326 -8.96 -16.69 22.45
C ASN A 326 -8.01 -17.87 22.22
N ILE A 327 -6.70 -17.66 22.34
CA ILE A 327 -5.69 -18.73 22.26
C ILE A 327 -5.71 -19.58 23.53
N ASN A 328 -5.77 -18.94 24.71
CA ASN A 328 -5.84 -19.65 25.99
C ASN A 328 -7.19 -20.36 26.23
N ARG A 329 -8.23 -20.09 25.41
CA ARG A 329 -9.53 -20.80 25.45
C ARG A 329 -9.61 -22.00 24.50
N GLY A 330 -8.61 -22.20 23.64
CA GLY A 330 -8.41 -23.47 22.93
C GLY A 330 -7.82 -24.57 23.83
N GLU A 331 -7.51 -24.24 25.08
CA GLU A 331 -7.13 -25.16 26.15
C GLU A 331 -8.37 -25.48 27.00
N SER A 332 -9.26 -26.34 26.50
CA SER A 332 -10.32 -27.01 27.27
C SER A 332 -10.71 -28.32 26.59
#